data_AF-A0AAJ1ZDU3-F1
#
_entry.id   AF-A0AAJ1ZDU3-F1
#
_cell.length_a   1.000
_cell.length_b   1.000
_cell.length_c   1.000
_cell.angle_alpha   90.00
_cell.angle_beta   90.00
_cell.angle_gamma   90.00
#
_symmetry.space_group_name_H-M   'P 1'
#
loop_
_entity.id
_entity.type
_entity.pdbx_description
1 polymer ?
#
loop_
_entity_poly.entity_id
_entity_poly.type
_entity_poly.pdbx_seq_one_letter_code
_entity_poly.pdbx_strand_id
1 'polypeptide(L)'
;MKTRMAVALSVVLAACGGGGGGETSATSAASATPASNSTATTCSGGPFTTDPAKACSDASGKVVTAYVYAQPQTVIADGAVISTDTTWPASGSPYYIAGTMHVATGATLTIPDNVIVEGIRPTPCTSDCIGQIPTKGIINVAGKLNVGGNDQVQLLGVTVSNVDANAGGGTVSIQHARLEDAFVQISPAAPFSMTYSQAYRLNVTPIVRAGVTTYEAGTNGYPSFKNSTLRYNTFVDSAAFAFDPSVIVQNNLFINMVDSLVLIDDFPVSGAPAGIAKNNSFLFKTNSPNTNRMVIAAHGTYAASTMHTLDFSNNFWGVTDNTTIQSRILDSTNSSSPRLPNVISYAPAAANPDPATPADPQSNVPNE
;
A
#
# COMPACT_ATOMS: atom_id res chain seq x y z
N MET A 1 -56.96 42.95 -8.15
CA MET A 1 -57.33 41.97 -7.09
C MET A 1 -56.07 41.12 -6.85
N LYS A 2 -55.21 41.44 -5.88
CA LYS A 2 -55.09 40.81 -4.54
C LYS A 2 -55.28 39.27 -4.62
N THR A 3 -54.34 38.40 -4.24
CA THR A 3 -53.56 38.41 -2.98
C THR A 3 -52.27 37.57 -3.11
N ARG A 4 -51.22 37.97 -2.38
CA ARG A 4 -49.96 37.26 -2.14
C ARG A 4 -50.12 36.21 -1.03
N MET A 5 -49.27 35.18 -1.00
CA MET A 5 -48.72 34.71 0.28
C MET A 5 -47.35 34.04 0.09
N ALA A 6 -46.36 34.60 0.77
CA ALA A 6 -45.03 34.04 1.03
C ALA A 6 -45.04 33.49 2.46
N VAL A 7 -44.28 32.43 2.72
CA VAL A 7 -43.88 32.06 4.09
C VAL A 7 -42.38 31.77 4.07
N ALA A 8 -41.63 32.70 4.65
CA ALA A 8 -40.34 32.47 5.27
C ALA A 8 -40.60 32.43 6.79
N LEU A 9 -39.91 31.56 7.52
CA LEU A 9 -39.79 31.72 8.97
C LEU A 9 -38.37 31.36 9.42
N SER A 10 -37.79 32.34 10.11
CA SER A 10 -36.46 32.41 10.69
C SER A 10 -36.53 32.23 12.22
N VAL A 11 -35.47 31.62 12.76
CA VAL A 11 -34.74 31.90 14.03
C VAL A 11 -35.55 32.08 15.34
N VAL A 12 -35.19 31.31 16.38
CA VAL A 12 -35.03 31.86 17.75
C VAL A 12 -33.83 31.23 18.46
N LEU A 13 -32.90 32.12 18.82
CA LEU A 13 -31.85 32.00 19.83
C LEU A 13 -32.48 32.32 21.20
N ALA A 14 -32.18 31.59 22.27
CA ALA A 14 -32.52 32.02 23.63
C ALA A 14 -31.36 31.74 24.59
N ALA A 15 -30.81 32.83 25.11
CA ALA A 15 -29.99 32.93 26.31
C ALA A 15 -30.83 33.49 27.47
N CYS A 16 -30.31 33.34 28.69
CA CYS A 16 -30.72 33.83 30.04
C CYS A 16 -31.03 32.66 30.98
N GLY A 17 -30.52 32.56 32.21
CA GLY A 17 -29.71 33.46 33.03
C GLY A 17 -29.86 33.09 34.52
N GLY A 18 -28.87 33.44 35.35
CA GLY A 18 -28.94 33.50 36.84
C GLY A 18 -28.75 32.15 37.57
N GLY A 19 -28.11 32.03 38.74
CA GLY A 19 -27.53 32.97 39.70
C GLY A 19 -27.48 32.30 41.10
N GLY A 20 -26.44 32.56 41.91
CA GLY A 20 -26.30 32.21 43.34
C GLY A 20 -25.95 30.73 43.62
N GLY A 21 -25.00 30.33 44.48
CA GLY A 21 -24.45 30.91 45.71
C GLY A 21 -24.84 30.00 46.89
N GLY A 22 -23.87 29.36 47.57
CA GLY A 22 -24.10 28.73 48.89
C GLY A 22 -23.51 27.33 49.11
N GLU A 23 -22.31 27.32 49.70
CA GLU A 23 -21.65 26.41 50.65
C GLU A 23 -22.25 25.05 51.13
N THR A 24 -21.28 24.15 51.39
CA THR A 24 -21.15 23.09 52.44
C THR A 24 -21.54 21.62 52.20
N SER A 25 -20.46 20.82 52.18
CA SER A 25 -20.22 19.59 52.97
C SER A 25 -20.70 18.21 52.49
N ALA A 26 -19.72 17.51 51.92
CA ALA A 26 -19.23 16.18 52.29
C ALA A 26 -20.23 15.01 52.46
N THR A 27 -20.21 14.10 51.48
CA THR A 27 -20.26 12.66 51.75
C THR A 27 -19.22 11.93 50.90
N SER A 28 -18.55 11.00 51.57
CA SER A 28 -17.41 10.18 51.15
C SER A 28 -17.68 9.34 49.90
N ALA A 29 -16.91 9.58 48.82
CA ALA A 29 -16.78 8.64 47.72
C ALA A 29 -15.65 7.66 48.03
N ALA A 30 -15.99 6.38 48.11
CA ALA A 30 -15.04 5.29 48.27
C ALA A 30 -14.02 5.30 47.12
N SER A 31 -12.74 5.24 47.49
CA SER A 31 -11.63 5.04 46.56
C SER A 31 -11.69 3.61 46.02
N ALA A 32 -12.18 3.45 44.79
CA ALA A 32 -11.99 2.22 44.04
C ALA A 32 -10.49 2.10 43.70
N THR A 33 -9.82 1.17 44.35
CA THR A 33 -8.45 0.76 44.04
C THR A 33 -8.44 0.14 42.63
N PRO A 34 -7.59 0.58 41.69
CA PRO A 34 -7.39 -0.16 40.46
C PRO A 34 -6.70 -1.47 40.83
N ALA A 35 -7.38 -2.59 40.62
CA ALA A 35 -6.76 -3.90 40.66
C ALA A 35 -5.75 -3.99 39.51
N SER A 36 -4.48 -3.71 39.78
CA SER A 36 -3.39 -3.91 38.83
C SER A 36 -2.61 -5.15 39.24
N ASN A 37 -3.17 -6.31 38.92
CA ASN A 37 -2.40 -7.54 38.79
C ASN A 37 -2.07 -7.74 37.31
N SER A 38 -1.37 -6.79 36.69
CA SER A 38 -0.61 -7.10 35.48
C SER A 38 0.79 -7.49 35.93
N THR A 39 1.06 -8.79 36.00
CA THR A 39 2.45 -9.26 36.10
C THR A 39 3.23 -8.63 34.96
N ALA A 40 4.19 -7.77 35.28
CA ALA A 40 5.08 -7.19 34.30
C ALA A 40 5.73 -8.35 33.54
N THR A 41 5.42 -8.47 32.26
CA THR A 41 6.10 -9.45 31.41
C THR A 41 7.55 -8.99 31.33
N THR A 42 8.44 -9.71 32.01
CA THR A 42 9.87 -9.46 31.95
C THR A 42 10.33 -9.82 30.55
N CYS A 43 10.44 -8.81 29.68
CA CYS A 43 11.11 -8.93 28.40
C CYS A 43 12.55 -9.37 28.63
N SER A 44 12.93 -10.51 28.05
CA SER A 44 14.30 -11.03 28.11
C SER A 44 14.90 -11.03 26.72
N GLY A 45 16.03 -10.35 26.56
CA GLY A 45 16.68 -10.11 25.26
C GLY A 45 17.13 -8.66 25.09
N GLY A 46 17.88 -8.41 24.02
CA GLY A 46 18.19 -7.05 23.58
C GLY A 46 16.95 -6.31 23.05
N PRO A 47 17.08 -5.03 22.67
CA PRO A 47 15.97 -4.25 22.13
C PRO A 47 15.47 -4.77 20.76
N PHE A 48 16.26 -5.62 20.10
CA PHE A 48 15.97 -6.22 18.80
C PHE A 48 16.22 -7.72 18.81
N THR A 49 15.40 -8.47 18.07
CA THR A 49 15.53 -9.92 17.93
C THR A 49 15.17 -10.37 16.52
N THR A 50 15.86 -11.38 16.02
CA THR A 50 15.48 -12.13 14.81
C THR A 50 14.74 -13.43 15.15
N ASP A 51 14.45 -13.65 16.43
CA ASP A 51 13.66 -14.77 16.95
C ASP A 51 12.28 -14.25 17.38
N PRO A 52 11.19 -14.62 16.67
CA PRO A 52 9.85 -14.12 16.95
C PRO A 52 9.34 -14.51 18.35
N ALA A 53 9.84 -15.59 18.94
CA ALA A 53 9.45 -16.02 20.28
C ALA A 53 9.97 -15.10 21.39
N LYS A 54 10.92 -14.21 21.07
CA LYS A 54 11.52 -13.24 22.00
C LYS A 54 10.96 -11.83 21.84
N ALA A 55 10.07 -11.60 20.86
CA ALA A 55 9.41 -10.32 20.68
C ALA A 55 8.40 -10.10 21.82
N CYS A 56 8.38 -8.90 22.40
CA CYS A 56 7.51 -8.60 23.54
C CYS A 56 7.18 -7.10 23.64
N SER A 57 6.05 -6.83 24.28
CA SER A 57 5.59 -5.50 24.68
C SER A 57 5.41 -5.42 26.18
N ASP A 58 5.52 -4.22 26.74
CA ASP A 58 5.22 -3.97 28.15
C ASP A 58 3.70 -4.00 28.42
N ALA A 59 3.32 -3.83 29.69
CA ALA A 59 1.91 -3.83 30.12
C ALA A 59 1.06 -2.69 29.51
N SER A 60 1.69 -1.66 28.93
CA SER A 60 1.01 -0.59 28.21
C SER A 60 0.84 -0.89 26.72
N GLY A 61 1.31 -2.05 26.25
CA GLY A 61 1.32 -2.43 24.84
C GLY A 61 2.46 -1.81 24.05
N LYS A 62 3.40 -1.12 24.70
CA LYS A 62 4.56 -0.53 24.03
C LYS A 62 5.58 -1.63 23.72
N VAL A 63 6.02 -1.70 22.47
CA VAL A 63 7.07 -2.63 22.02
C VAL A 63 8.36 -2.38 22.82
N VAL A 64 8.86 -3.43 23.48
CA VAL A 64 10.12 -3.42 24.24
C VAL A 64 11.22 -4.13 23.46
N THR A 65 10.91 -5.30 22.89
CA THR A 65 11.81 -6.05 22.00
C THR A 65 11.16 -6.17 20.63
N ALA A 66 11.73 -5.50 19.62
CA ALA A 66 11.21 -5.50 18.26
C ALA A 66 11.70 -6.72 17.47
N TYR A 67 10.78 -7.35 16.73
CA TYR A 67 11.09 -8.41 15.78
C TYR A 67 11.52 -7.80 14.44
N VAL A 68 12.73 -8.16 13.98
CA VAL A 68 13.41 -7.54 12.85
C VAL A 68 14.03 -8.62 11.94
N TYR A 69 14.33 -8.26 10.70
CA TYR A 69 14.97 -9.15 9.74
C TYR A 69 16.46 -9.28 10.00
N ALA A 70 17.11 -8.17 10.32
CA ALA A 70 18.51 -8.12 10.69
C ALA A 70 18.69 -7.30 11.97
N GLN A 71 19.82 -7.49 12.65
CA GLN A 71 20.14 -6.67 13.82
C GLN A 71 20.53 -5.27 13.34
N PRO A 72 19.80 -4.21 13.74
CA PRO A 72 20.05 -2.87 13.21
C PRO A 72 21.37 -2.29 13.73
N GLN A 73 22.11 -1.64 12.83
CA GLN A 73 23.27 -0.81 13.17
C GLN A 73 22.83 0.60 13.55
N THR A 74 21.80 1.12 12.87
CA THR A 74 21.26 2.46 13.11
C THR A 74 19.77 2.39 13.43
N VAL A 75 19.36 3.08 14.48
CA VAL A 75 17.95 3.23 14.85
C VAL A 75 17.50 4.65 14.54
N ILE A 76 16.48 4.78 13.71
CA ILE A 76 15.79 6.03 13.44
C ILE A 76 14.63 6.15 14.42
N ALA A 77 14.69 7.18 15.27
CA ALA A 77 13.68 7.42 16.30
C ALA A 77 12.31 7.76 15.69
N ASP A 78 11.26 7.45 16.44
CA ASP A 78 9.90 7.90 16.10
C ASP A 78 9.83 9.44 16.15
N GLY A 79 9.16 10.04 15.16
CA GLY A 79 9.08 11.47 14.95
C GLY A 79 10.34 12.11 14.35
N ALA A 80 11.35 11.33 13.93
CA ALA A 80 12.55 11.88 13.30
C ALA A 80 12.21 12.66 12.02
N VAL A 81 12.88 13.79 11.81
CA VAL A 81 12.67 14.66 10.64
C VAL A 81 13.98 14.85 9.89
N ILE A 82 13.98 14.52 8.60
CA ILE A 82 15.02 14.88 7.64
C ILE A 82 14.66 16.24 7.06
N SER A 83 15.30 17.29 7.56
CA SER A 83 15.06 18.69 7.15
C SER A 83 16.04 19.23 6.10
N THR A 84 17.10 18.48 5.82
CA THR A 84 18.10 18.78 4.78
C THR A 84 18.43 17.52 4.00
N ASP A 85 18.97 17.67 2.80
CA ASP A 85 19.42 16.54 1.98
C ASP A 85 20.32 15.59 2.79
N THR A 86 19.92 14.33 2.84
CA THR A 86 20.54 13.30 3.68
C THR A 86 20.69 12.03 2.88
N THR A 87 21.84 11.37 3.03
CA THR A 87 22.09 10.03 2.50
C THR A 87 22.28 9.07 3.67
N TRP A 88 21.66 7.90 3.61
CA TRP A 88 21.90 6.82 4.54
C TRP A 88 23.03 5.92 4.01
N PRO A 89 24.28 6.03 4.51
CA PRO A 89 25.38 5.23 4.00
C PRO A 89 25.25 3.75 4.36
N ALA A 90 25.81 2.87 3.53
CA ALA A 90 25.88 1.43 3.79
C ALA A 90 26.54 1.09 5.15
N SER A 91 27.46 1.91 5.64
CA SER A 91 28.09 1.72 6.96
C SER A 91 27.14 1.83 8.15
N GLY A 92 25.96 2.45 7.97
CA GLY A 92 24.92 2.50 8.99
C GLY A 92 23.80 1.47 8.80
N SER A 93 23.89 0.63 7.77
CA SER A 93 22.93 -0.44 7.47
C SER A 93 23.16 -1.66 8.36
N PRO A 94 22.11 -2.35 8.86
CA PRO A 94 20.69 -2.07 8.64
C PRO A 94 20.17 -0.86 9.44
N TYR A 95 19.26 -0.11 8.82
CA TYR A 95 18.51 0.98 9.43
C TYR A 95 17.15 0.50 9.89
N TYR A 96 16.85 0.64 11.19
CA TYR A 96 15.53 0.33 11.72
C TYR A 96 14.74 1.60 12.03
N ILE A 97 13.52 1.70 11.49
CA ILE A 97 12.61 2.83 11.72
C ILE A 97 11.64 2.49 12.86
N ALA A 98 11.82 3.12 14.02
CA ALA A 98 11.10 2.78 15.25
C ALA A 98 9.62 3.17 15.26
N GLY A 99 9.22 4.11 14.41
CA GLY A 99 7.87 4.65 14.32
C GLY A 99 7.63 5.31 12.96
N THR A 100 7.22 6.57 12.96
CA THR A 100 7.11 7.37 11.74
C THR A 100 8.25 8.37 11.67
N MET A 101 8.90 8.47 10.52
CA MET A 101 9.83 9.56 10.22
C MET A 101 9.33 10.39 9.04
N HIS A 102 9.79 11.63 8.96
CA HIS A 102 9.38 12.58 7.94
C HIS A 102 10.55 13.03 7.09
N VAL A 103 10.38 13.05 5.77
CA VAL A 103 11.25 13.77 4.84
C VAL A 103 10.57 15.09 4.53
N ALA A 104 11.08 16.20 5.07
CA ALA A 104 10.45 17.50 4.99
C ALA A 104 10.44 18.07 3.56
N THR A 105 9.53 18.98 3.28
CA THR A 105 9.47 19.72 2.01
C THR A 105 10.82 20.36 1.70
N GLY A 106 11.31 20.18 0.48
CA GLY A 106 12.60 20.71 0.04
C GLY A 106 13.82 19.86 0.43
N ALA A 107 13.66 18.85 1.29
CA ALA A 107 14.71 17.89 1.62
C ALA A 107 14.60 16.62 0.77
N THR A 108 15.75 15.98 0.55
CA THR A 108 15.87 14.69 -0.13
C THR A 108 16.45 13.66 0.82
N LEU A 109 15.77 12.52 0.99
CA LEU A 109 16.38 11.32 1.55
C LEU A 109 16.84 10.40 0.41
N THR A 110 18.13 10.07 0.42
CA THR A 110 18.72 9.10 -0.52
C THR A 110 19.12 7.84 0.24
N ILE A 111 18.58 6.70 -0.20
CA ILE A 111 18.93 5.37 0.27
C ILE A 111 19.68 4.67 -0.88
N PRO A 112 21.02 4.68 -0.88
CA PRO A 112 21.82 4.11 -1.96
C PRO A 112 21.79 2.58 -1.94
N ASP A 113 22.35 1.99 -2.99
CA ASP A 113 22.57 0.54 -3.15
C ASP A 113 23.19 -0.11 -1.91
N ASN A 114 22.88 -1.39 -1.70
CA ASN A 114 23.39 -2.23 -0.60
C ASN A 114 22.97 -1.76 0.81
N VAL A 115 21.97 -0.89 0.92
CA VAL A 115 21.35 -0.50 2.20
C VAL A 115 20.14 -1.37 2.48
N ILE A 116 20.00 -1.76 3.75
CA ILE A 116 18.83 -2.43 4.30
C ILE A 116 18.12 -1.41 5.18
N VAL A 117 16.85 -1.17 4.89
CA VAL A 117 15.95 -0.39 5.72
C VAL A 117 14.81 -1.30 6.14
N GLU A 118 14.55 -1.35 7.44
CA GLU A 118 13.53 -2.21 8.00
C GLU A 118 12.60 -1.49 8.96
N GLY A 119 11.34 -1.89 8.91
CA GLY A 119 10.33 -1.61 9.92
C GLY A 119 10.18 -2.78 10.89
N ILE A 120 9.23 -2.67 11.81
CA ILE A 120 8.87 -3.79 12.67
C ILE A 120 8.23 -4.87 11.83
N ARG A 121 8.74 -6.09 11.95
CA ARG A 121 8.09 -7.26 11.38
C ARG A 121 6.94 -7.69 12.30
N PRO A 122 5.72 -7.90 11.76
CA PRO A 122 4.65 -8.53 12.52
C PRO A 122 5.10 -9.91 13.00
N THR A 123 4.98 -10.18 14.30
CA THR A 123 5.18 -11.53 14.82
C THR A 123 4.16 -12.45 14.16
N PRO A 124 4.56 -13.59 13.58
CA PRO A 124 3.62 -14.55 13.03
C PRO A 124 2.63 -14.97 14.12
N CYS A 125 1.33 -14.85 13.85
CA CYS A 125 0.32 -15.30 14.78
C CYS A 125 0.35 -16.82 14.90
N THR A 126 0.24 -17.33 16.14
CA THR A 126 0.16 -18.78 16.42
C THR A 126 -1.29 -19.29 16.44
N SER A 127 -2.28 -18.41 16.41
CA SER A 127 -3.71 -18.69 16.30
C SER A 127 -4.36 -17.83 15.21
N ASP A 128 -5.66 -18.04 14.96
CA ASP A 128 -6.43 -17.24 14.01
C ASP A 128 -6.23 -15.73 14.27
N CYS A 129 -5.75 -15.02 13.26
CA CYS A 129 -5.53 -13.58 13.34
C CYS A 129 -5.68 -12.93 11.97
N ILE A 130 -6.05 -11.66 12.01
CA ILE A 130 -6.07 -10.78 10.85
C ILE A 130 -4.94 -9.77 11.07
N GLY A 131 -3.99 -9.74 10.14
CA GLY A 131 -2.89 -8.79 10.16
C GLY A 131 -3.40 -7.36 10.08
N GLN A 132 -2.65 -6.44 10.68
CA GLN A 132 -2.95 -5.01 10.62
C GLN A 132 -1.93 -4.33 9.72
N ILE A 133 -2.36 -3.23 9.09
CA ILE A 133 -1.45 -2.34 8.37
C ILE A 133 -0.41 -1.82 9.38
N PRO A 134 0.89 -1.79 9.01
CA PRO A 134 1.93 -1.27 9.88
C PRO A 134 1.64 0.17 10.30
N THR A 135 1.64 0.43 11.61
CA THR A 135 1.54 1.77 12.21
C THR A 135 2.93 2.34 12.57
N LYS A 136 3.99 1.58 12.26
CA LYS A 136 5.40 1.88 12.54
C LYS A 136 6.23 1.43 11.34
N GLY A 137 7.47 1.90 11.27
CA GLY A 137 8.32 1.66 10.11
C GLY A 137 7.94 2.54 8.91
N ILE A 138 7.42 3.74 9.17
CA ILE A 138 6.84 4.62 8.14
C ILE A 138 7.84 5.70 7.74
N ILE A 139 8.10 5.82 6.44
CA ILE A 139 8.75 6.97 5.83
C ILE A 139 7.66 7.83 5.18
N ASN A 140 7.34 8.96 5.81
CA ASN A 140 6.37 9.93 5.30
C ASN A 140 7.09 11.03 4.50
N VAL A 141 6.75 11.18 3.23
CA VAL A 141 7.54 11.93 2.24
C VAL A 141 6.81 13.20 1.80
N ALA A 142 7.19 14.34 2.39
CA ALA A 142 6.80 15.67 1.95
C ALA A 142 7.77 16.25 0.90
N GLY A 143 9.05 15.91 1.03
CA GLY A 143 10.11 16.27 0.10
C GLY A 143 10.32 15.23 -1.00
N LYS A 144 11.49 14.59 -1.01
CA LYS A 144 11.86 13.59 -2.01
C LYS A 144 12.45 12.35 -1.36
N LEU A 145 12.05 11.17 -1.81
CA LEU A 145 12.67 9.91 -1.45
C LEU A 145 13.23 9.24 -2.70
N ASN A 146 14.54 8.99 -2.71
CA ASN A 146 15.24 8.25 -3.75
C ASN A 146 15.78 6.96 -3.14
N VAL A 147 15.33 5.81 -3.63
CA VAL A 147 15.75 4.49 -3.17
C VAL A 147 16.43 3.74 -4.31
N GLY A 148 17.66 3.31 -4.07
CA GLY A 148 18.48 2.54 -4.98
C GLY A 148 19.16 3.35 -6.08
N GLY A 149 19.87 2.61 -6.92
CA GLY A 149 20.79 3.09 -7.93
C GLY A 149 20.91 2.02 -9.00
N ASN A 150 21.99 1.24 -8.98
CA ASN A 150 22.25 0.18 -9.97
C ASN A 150 22.18 -1.23 -9.39
N ASP A 151 22.22 -1.36 -8.07
CA ASP A 151 22.27 -2.62 -7.33
C ASP A 151 21.19 -2.65 -6.23
N GLN A 152 21.06 -3.79 -5.54
CA GLN A 152 19.88 -4.05 -4.73
C GLN A 152 19.85 -3.25 -3.42
N VAL A 153 18.74 -2.54 -3.17
CA VAL A 153 18.35 -2.01 -1.84
C VAL A 153 17.28 -2.91 -1.23
N GLN A 154 17.23 -3.06 0.09
CA GLN A 154 16.19 -3.84 0.75
C GLN A 154 15.29 -2.94 1.61
N LEU A 155 13.99 -2.97 1.34
CA LEU A 155 12.95 -2.33 2.15
C LEU A 155 12.07 -3.42 2.77
N LEU A 156 12.30 -3.72 4.06
CA LEU A 156 11.72 -4.89 4.72
C LEU A 156 10.72 -4.46 5.81
N GLY A 157 9.43 -4.69 5.60
CA GLY A 157 8.39 -4.26 6.54
C GLY A 157 8.23 -2.73 6.63
N VAL A 158 8.71 -1.99 5.61
CA VAL A 158 8.69 -0.52 5.57
C VAL A 158 7.44 -0.04 4.86
N THR A 159 6.81 1.00 5.40
CA THR A 159 5.76 1.75 4.71
C THR A 159 6.35 3.03 4.14
N VAL A 160 6.31 3.18 2.82
CA VAL A 160 6.59 4.45 2.14
C VAL A 160 5.27 5.15 1.84
N SER A 161 5.12 6.37 2.35
CA SER A 161 3.87 7.11 2.26
C SER A 161 4.11 8.57 1.87
N ASN A 162 3.24 9.14 1.04
CA ASN A 162 3.16 10.59 0.82
C ASN A 162 1.70 11.10 0.85
N VAL A 163 0.78 10.32 1.42
CA VAL A 163 -0.67 10.61 1.49
C VAL A 163 -1.09 11.50 2.66
N ASP A 164 -0.16 11.93 3.51
CA ASP A 164 -0.49 12.76 4.67
C ASP A 164 -1.16 14.09 4.25
N ALA A 165 -2.35 14.40 4.78
CA ALA A 165 -3.06 15.64 4.46
C ALA A 165 -2.37 16.90 4.98
N ASN A 166 -1.45 16.78 5.95
CA ASN A 166 -0.76 17.91 6.60
C ASN A 166 0.66 18.13 6.06
N ALA A 167 1.23 17.15 5.34
CA ALA A 167 2.62 17.18 4.87
C ALA A 167 2.84 16.49 3.50
N GLY A 168 1.85 15.77 2.97
CA GLY A 168 1.97 14.92 1.78
C GLY A 168 1.97 15.68 0.45
N GLY A 169 2.51 15.03 -0.57
CA GLY A 169 2.74 15.59 -1.91
C GLY A 169 4.18 15.46 -2.44
N GLY A 170 5.09 14.89 -1.65
CA GLY A 170 6.48 14.65 -2.05
C GLY A 170 6.62 13.57 -3.13
N THR A 171 7.75 13.56 -3.83
CA THR A 171 8.02 12.58 -4.90
C THR A 171 8.74 11.35 -4.36
N VAL A 172 8.34 10.18 -4.81
CA VAL A 172 8.97 8.90 -4.43
C VAL A 172 9.48 8.17 -5.66
N SER A 173 10.76 7.83 -5.66
CA SER A 173 11.41 6.99 -6.67
C SER A 173 12.04 5.78 -6.00
N ILE A 174 11.64 4.60 -6.44
CA ILE A 174 12.16 3.32 -5.98
C ILE A 174 12.74 2.58 -7.18
N GLN A 175 14.02 2.27 -7.14
CA GLN A 175 14.68 1.52 -8.19
C GLN A 175 15.57 0.43 -7.61
N HIS A 176 15.70 -0.69 -8.32
CA HIS A 176 16.55 -1.82 -7.90
C HIS A 176 16.29 -2.25 -6.44
N ALA A 177 15.04 -2.24 -5.99
CA ALA A 177 14.72 -2.55 -4.59
C ALA A 177 14.10 -3.94 -4.44
N ARG A 178 14.43 -4.65 -3.36
CA ARG A 178 13.66 -5.76 -2.82
C ARG A 178 12.75 -5.24 -1.73
N LEU A 179 11.46 -5.22 -2.00
CA LEU A 179 10.42 -4.88 -1.04
C LEU A 179 9.83 -6.17 -0.52
N GLU A 180 9.82 -6.36 0.80
CA GLU A 180 9.21 -7.54 1.43
C GLU A 180 8.32 -7.07 2.58
N ASP A 181 7.05 -7.50 2.58
CA ASP A 181 6.04 -7.07 3.56
C ASP A 181 5.92 -5.53 3.67
N ALA A 182 6.24 -4.85 2.58
CA ALA A 182 6.28 -3.40 2.52
C ALA A 182 4.91 -2.85 2.13
N PHE A 183 4.69 -1.58 2.46
CA PHE A 183 3.55 -0.82 1.98
C PHE A 183 4.02 0.40 1.19
N VAL A 184 3.35 0.69 0.09
CA VAL A 184 3.54 1.89 -0.73
C VAL A 184 2.18 2.57 -0.85
N GLN A 185 2.03 3.69 -0.16
CA GLN A 185 0.81 4.48 -0.05
C GLN A 185 1.02 5.86 -0.66
N ILE A 186 0.70 5.97 -1.94
CA ILE A 186 0.98 7.17 -2.73
C ILE A 186 -0.30 7.95 -3.01
N SER A 187 -0.23 9.27 -2.83
CA SER A 187 -1.25 10.22 -3.20
C SER A 187 -1.38 10.30 -4.73
N PRO A 188 -2.60 10.25 -5.29
CA PRO A 188 -2.83 10.44 -6.73
C PRO A 188 -2.29 11.78 -7.27
N ALA A 189 -2.03 12.77 -6.40
CA ALA A 189 -1.50 14.07 -6.80
C ALA A 189 0.02 14.09 -6.98
N ALA A 190 0.73 13.03 -6.57
CA ALA A 190 2.18 13.02 -6.51
C ALA A 190 2.77 12.02 -7.52
N PRO A 191 3.81 12.42 -8.30
CA PRO A 191 4.53 11.50 -9.16
C PRO A 191 5.18 10.38 -8.34
N PHE A 192 5.06 9.15 -8.85
CA PHE A 192 5.72 7.97 -8.32
C PHE A 192 6.41 7.17 -9.42
N SER A 193 7.59 6.65 -9.12
CA SER A 193 8.26 5.71 -10.01
C SER A 193 8.77 4.51 -9.24
N MET A 194 8.51 3.32 -9.79
CA MET A 194 9.08 2.06 -9.34
C MET A 194 9.66 1.33 -10.53
N THR A 195 10.97 1.05 -10.51
CA THR A 195 11.63 0.33 -11.61
C THR A 195 12.60 -0.74 -11.16
N TYR A 196 12.76 -1.79 -11.97
CA TYR A 196 13.76 -2.86 -11.71
C TYR A 196 13.67 -3.48 -10.31
N SER A 197 12.49 -3.46 -9.69
CA SER A 197 12.31 -3.81 -8.28
C SER A 197 11.53 -5.11 -8.12
N GLN A 198 11.79 -5.83 -7.04
CA GLN A 198 11.10 -7.06 -6.68
C GLN A 198 10.27 -6.82 -5.42
N ALA A 199 8.96 -6.98 -5.53
CA ALA A 199 8.00 -6.74 -4.49
C ALA A 199 7.34 -8.07 -4.10
N TYR A 200 7.61 -8.51 -2.87
CA TYR A 200 7.02 -9.71 -2.27
C TYR A 200 6.05 -9.26 -1.21
N ARG A 201 4.77 -9.60 -1.37
CA ARG A 201 3.72 -9.26 -0.41
C ARG A 201 3.64 -7.74 -0.19
N LEU A 202 3.68 -6.98 -1.28
CA LEU A 202 3.49 -5.54 -1.25
C LEU A 202 2.02 -5.21 -0.99
N ASN A 203 1.76 -4.28 -0.06
CA ASN A 203 0.42 -3.76 0.25
C ASN A 203 -0.60 -4.83 0.69
N VAL A 204 -0.15 -5.95 1.25
CA VAL A 204 -1.03 -6.99 1.80
C VAL A 204 -0.88 -7.11 3.30
N THR A 205 -1.96 -7.50 3.97
CA THR A 205 -1.94 -7.96 5.35
C THR A 205 -2.00 -9.49 5.39
N PRO A 206 -1.19 -10.16 6.22
CA PRO A 206 -1.29 -11.61 6.38
C PRO A 206 -2.56 -11.94 7.17
N ILE A 207 -3.29 -12.97 6.74
CA ILE A 207 -4.35 -13.60 7.52
C ILE A 207 -3.86 -14.99 7.90
N VAL A 208 -3.93 -15.33 9.19
CA VAL A 208 -3.69 -16.69 9.65
C VAL A 208 -5.04 -17.32 10.02
N ARG A 209 -5.37 -18.46 9.40
CA ARG A 209 -6.53 -19.29 9.80
C ARG A 209 -6.10 -20.74 9.87
N ALA A 210 -6.35 -21.39 11.01
CA ALA A 210 -6.00 -22.79 11.25
C ALA A 210 -4.52 -23.12 10.92
N GLY A 211 -3.61 -22.17 11.17
CA GLY A 211 -2.16 -22.33 10.92
C GLY A 211 -1.73 -22.12 9.46
N VAL A 212 -2.64 -21.77 8.55
CA VAL A 212 -2.32 -21.39 7.17
C VAL A 212 -2.28 -19.88 7.04
N THR A 213 -1.19 -19.35 6.49
CA THR A 213 -1.07 -17.92 6.16
C THR A 213 -1.54 -17.67 4.73
N THR A 214 -2.58 -16.85 4.58
CA THR A 214 -3.00 -16.24 3.33
C THR A 214 -2.75 -14.73 3.39
N TYR A 215 -3.03 -14.03 2.31
CA TYR A 215 -2.89 -12.58 2.23
C TYR A 215 -4.19 -11.95 1.74
N GLU A 216 -4.51 -10.77 2.25
CA GLU A 216 -5.58 -9.90 1.73
C GLU A 216 -4.98 -8.53 1.38
N ALA A 217 -5.59 -7.81 0.44
CA ALA A 217 -5.22 -6.42 0.24
C ALA A 217 -5.46 -5.60 1.51
N GLY A 218 -4.54 -4.68 1.80
CA GLY A 218 -4.65 -3.81 2.97
C GLY A 218 -5.98 -3.04 3.00
N THR A 219 -6.58 -2.94 4.19
CA THR A 219 -7.91 -2.33 4.43
C THR A 219 -8.02 -0.84 4.11
N ASN A 220 -6.91 -0.14 3.83
CA ASN A 220 -6.89 1.27 3.39
C ASN A 220 -7.19 1.47 1.90
N GLY A 221 -7.56 0.39 1.19
CA GLY A 221 -7.73 0.40 -0.25
C GLY A 221 -6.39 0.29 -0.99
N TYR A 222 -6.47 0.01 -2.29
CA TYR A 222 -5.30 -0.06 -3.15
C TYR A 222 -4.66 1.34 -3.29
N PRO A 223 -3.32 1.44 -3.40
CA PRO A 223 -2.74 2.70 -3.83
C PRO A 223 -3.31 3.08 -5.20
N SER A 224 -3.60 4.36 -5.40
CA SER A 224 -4.12 4.88 -6.65
C SER A 224 -3.08 5.77 -7.29
N PHE A 225 -2.54 5.32 -8.42
CA PHE A 225 -1.48 6.00 -9.13
C PHE A 225 -2.02 6.89 -10.24
N LYS A 226 -1.42 8.07 -10.37
CA LYS A 226 -1.51 8.96 -11.54
C LYS A 226 -0.13 9.49 -11.86
N ASN A 227 0.11 9.85 -13.11
CA ASN A 227 1.38 10.38 -13.61
C ASN A 227 2.60 9.60 -13.10
N SER A 228 2.46 8.27 -13.06
CA SER A 228 3.41 7.36 -12.42
C SER A 228 3.99 6.37 -13.41
N THR A 229 5.17 5.83 -13.09
CA THR A 229 5.86 4.86 -13.94
C THR A 229 6.21 3.60 -13.16
N LEU A 230 5.67 2.47 -13.59
CA LEU A 230 5.97 1.15 -13.07
C LEU A 230 6.55 0.31 -14.20
N ARG A 231 7.86 0.06 -14.20
CA ARG A 231 8.52 -0.72 -15.24
C ARG A 231 9.51 -1.76 -14.73
N TYR A 232 9.59 -2.91 -15.39
CA TYR A 232 10.62 -3.92 -15.10
C TYR A 232 10.56 -4.45 -13.65
N ASN A 233 9.39 -4.40 -13.01
CA ASN A 233 9.23 -4.87 -11.65
C ASN A 233 8.67 -6.29 -11.62
N THR A 234 8.95 -7.02 -10.55
CA THR A 234 8.30 -8.28 -10.20
C THR A 234 7.40 -8.05 -8.99
N PHE A 235 6.13 -8.45 -9.06
CA PHE A 235 5.18 -8.46 -7.95
C PHE A 235 4.77 -9.91 -7.68
N VAL A 236 4.99 -10.39 -6.46
CA VAL A 236 4.66 -11.75 -6.02
C VAL A 236 3.77 -11.69 -4.79
N ASP A 237 2.65 -12.40 -4.81
CA ASP A 237 1.68 -12.47 -3.70
C ASP A 237 1.30 -11.09 -3.15
N SER A 238 1.29 -10.09 -4.03
CA SER A 238 1.10 -8.68 -3.69
C SER A 238 -0.33 -8.23 -3.96
N ALA A 239 -0.75 -7.16 -3.29
CA ALA A 239 -2.03 -6.54 -3.55
C ALA A 239 -1.98 -5.80 -4.89
N ALA A 240 -3.15 -5.65 -5.51
CA ALA A 240 -3.29 -4.82 -6.67
C ALA A 240 -3.02 -3.33 -6.38
N PHE A 241 -2.97 -2.55 -7.44
CA PHE A 241 -3.03 -1.10 -7.39
C PHE A 241 -4.09 -0.60 -8.35
N ALA A 242 -4.64 0.56 -8.04
CA ALA A 242 -5.49 1.30 -8.95
C ALA A 242 -4.65 2.29 -9.75
N PHE A 243 -5.04 2.56 -11.00
CA PHE A 243 -4.32 3.49 -11.84
C PHE A 243 -5.24 4.14 -12.87
N ASP A 244 -4.87 5.35 -13.30
CA ASP A 244 -5.52 6.05 -14.41
C ASP A 244 -4.70 5.87 -15.72
N PRO A 245 -5.21 6.35 -16.86
CA PRO A 245 -4.53 6.25 -18.15
C PRO A 245 -3.24 7.06 -18.28
N SER A 246 -2.87 7.89 -17.31
CA SER A 246 -1.58 8.60 -17.32
C SER A 246 -0.44 7.73 -16.77
N VAL A 247 -0.76 6.58 -16.16
CA VAL A 247 0.23 5.65 -15.60
C VAL A 247 0.81 4.74 -16.67
N ILE A 248 2.14 4.59 -16.64
CA ILE A 248 2.87 3.66 -17.49
C ILE A 248 3.11 2.37 -16.71
N VAL A 249 2.55 1.25 -17.19
CA VAL A 249 2.74 -0.09 -16.60
C VAL A 249 3.34 -1.00 -17.67
N GLN A 250 4.66 -1.11 -17.74
CA GLN A 250 5.30 -1.86 -18.83
C GLN A 250 6.36 -2.85 -18.36
N ASN A 251 6.44 -4.00 -19.03
CA ASN A 251 7.46 -4.99 -18.77
C ASN A 251 7.54 -5.43 -17.29
N ASN A 252 6.42 -5.42 -16.58
CA ASN A 252 6.35 -5.95 -15.22
C ASN A 252 5.93 -7.42 -15.26
N LEU A 253 6.31 -8.15 -14.23
CA LEU A 253 5.90 -9.52 -13.95
C LEU A 253 5.00 -9.51 -12.72
N PHE A 254 3.80 -10.06 -12.85
CA PHE A 254 2.81 -10.20 -11.79
C PHE A 254 2.54 -11.68 -11.56
N ILE A 255 2.78 -12.16 -10.34
CA ILE A 255 2.62 -13.56 -9.96
C ILE A 255 1.70 -13.63 -8.76
N ASN A 256 0.61 -14.40 -8.86
CA ASN A 256 -0.29 -14.68 -7.74
C ASN A 256 -0.77 -13.41 -7.02
N MET A 257 -1.00 -12.33 -7.78
CA MET A 257 -1.54 -11.09 -7.23
C MET A 257 -2.81 -11.41 -6.45
N VAL A 258 -2.92 -10.93 -5.22
CA VAL A 258 -4.04 -11.22 -4.30
C VAL A 258 -5.37 -10.69 -4.86
N ASP A 259 -5.30 -9.57 -5.60
CA ASP A 259 -6.42 -8.93 -6.26
C ASP A 259 -6.07 -8.51 -7.69
N SER A 260 -7.09 -8.15 -8.48
CA SER A 260 -6.93 -7.61 -9.84
C SER A 260 -6.50 -6.15 -9.83
N LEU A 261 -5.66 -5.75 -10.79
CA LEU A 261 -5.40 -4.33 -11.06
C LEU A 261 -6.71 -3.58 -11.33
N VAL A 262 -6.77 -2.31 -10.93
CA VAL A 262 -8.00 -1.50 -11.08
C VAL A 262 -7.74 -0.32 -12.01
N LEU A 263 -8.40 -0.29 -13.16
CA LEU A 263 -8.44 0.89 -14.03
C LEU A 263 -9.52 1.85 -13.51
N ILE A 264 -9.09 3.02 -13.05
CA ILE A 264 -9.99 4.11 -12.68
C ILE A 264 -10.26 4.96 -13.92
N ASP A 265 -11.52 5.31 -14.13
CA ASP A 265 -11.91 6.21 -15.21
C ASP A 265 -11.65 7.68 -14.83
N ASP A 266 -10.39 8.07 -14.98
CA ASP A 266 -9.95 9.46 -14.97
C ASP A 266 -9.27 9.79 -16.31
N PHE A 267 -9.97 9.51 -17.41
CA PHE A 267 -9.53 9.89 -18.74
C PHE A 267 -9.67 11.42 -18.92
N PRO A 268 -8.69 12.12 -19.51
CA PRO A 268 -8.80 13.53 -19.83
C PRO A 268 -9.93 13.77 -20.83
N VAL A 269 -10.65 14.86 -20.60
CA VAL A 269 -11.86 15.28 -21.34
C VAL A 269 -11.59 15.54 -22.83
N SER A 270 -10.33 15.78 -23.21
CA SER A 270 -9.91 16.00 -24.59
C SER A 270 -8.50 15.48 -24.84
N GLY A 271 -8.30 14.78 -25.96
CA GLY A 271 -7.04 14.11 -26.29
C GLY A 271 -7.04 12.66 -25.80
N ALA A 272 -6.42 11.77 -26.57
CA ALA A 272 -6.30 10.38 -26.16
C ALA A 272 -5.18 10.24 -25.12
N PRO A 273 -5.43 9.84 -23.87
CA PRO A 273 -4.42 9.08 -23.18
C PRO A 273 -4.49 7.65 -23.73
N ALA A 274 -3.46 7.21 -24.42
CA ALA A 274 -3.22 5.78 -24.48
C ALA A 274 -2.52 5.43 -23.16
N GLY A 275 -3.27 5.12 -22.11
CA GLY A 275 -2.66 4.46 -20.96
C GLY A 275 -1.99 3.20 -21.46
N ILE A 276 -0.68 3.07 -21.23
CA ILE A 276 0.13 1.98 -21.77
C ILE A 276 0.36 0.98 -20.66
N ALA A 277 -0.44 -0.08 -20.67
CA ALA A 277 -0.23 -1.24 -19.83
C ALA A 277 0.16 -2.44 -20.71
N LYS A 278 1.42 -2.48 -21.20
CA LYS A 278 1.86 -3.41 -22.24
C LYS A 278 3.09 -4.24 -21.86
N ASN A 279 3.27 -5.35 -22.56
CA ASN A 279 4.44 -6.21 -22.45
C ASN A 279 4.66 -6.76 -21.03
N ASN A 280 3.64 -6.72 -20.17
CA ASN A 280 3.69 -7.31 -18.84
C ASN A 280 3.42 -8.82 -18.94
N SER A 281 3.77 -9.56 -17.89
CA SER A 281 3.44 -10.98 -17.73
C SER A 281 2.57 -11.18 -16.49
N PHE A 282 1.45 -11.87 -16.65
CA PHE A 282 0.51 -12.23 -15.58
C PHE A 282 0.49 -13.74 -15.42
N LEU A 283 1.01 -14.23 -14.30
CA LEU A 283 1.11 -15.66 -14.01
C LEU A 283 0.25 -16.00 -12.79
N PHE A 284 -0.59 -17.01 -12.94
CA PHE A 284 -1.33 -17.62 -11.85
C PHE A 284 -0.77 -19.02 -11.63
N LYS A 285 -0.08 -19.22 -10.52
CA LYS A 285 0.48 -20.51 -10.14
C LYS A 285 -0.60 -21.42 -9.59
N THR A 286 -0.31 -22.72 -9.59
CA THR A 286 -1.11 -23.70 -8.86
C THR A 286 -1.26 -23.27 -7.40
N ASN A 287 -2.51 -23.09 -6.95
CA ASN A 287 -2.88 -22.50 -5.65
C ASN A 287 -2.76 -20.96 -5.51
N SER A 288 -2.84 -20.21 -6.61
CA SER A 288 -2.91 -18.74 -6.55
C SER A 288 -4.02 -18.27 -5.58
N PRO A 289 -3.75 -17.28 -4.70
CA PRO A 289 -4.70 -16.75 -3.72
C PRO A 289 -5.87 -16.00 -4.38
N ASN A 290 -5.65 -15.46 -5.58
CA ASN A 290 -6.68 -14.83 -6.39
C ASN A 290 -7.52 -15.89 -7.11
N THR A 291 -8.56 -16.36 -6.43
CA THR A 291 -9.40 -17.50 -6.84
C THR A 291 -10.18 -17.25 -8.14
N ASN A 292 -10.51 -16.01 -8.45
CA ASN A 292 -11.20 -15.65 -9.70
C ASN A 292 -10.23 -15.42 -10.88
N ARG A 293 -8.92 -15.44 -10.62
CA ARG A 293 -7.84 -15.26 -11.61
C ARG A 293 -7.97 -13.95 -12.40
N MET A 294 -8.61 -12.95 -11.82
CA MET A 294 -8.84 -11.67 -12.47
C MET A 294 -7.53 -10.88 -12.51
N VAL A 295 -7.17 -10.38 -13.69
CA VAL A 295 -5.96 -9.57 -13.91
C VAL A 295 -6.27 -8.09 -13.77
N ILE A 296 -7.36 -7.64 -14.39
CA ILE A 296 -7.73 -6.23 -14.43
C ILE A 296 -9.25 -6.02 -14.43
N ALA A 297 -9.69 -5.01 -13.70
CA ALA A 297 -11.07 -4.56 -13.63
C ALA A 297 -11.17 -3.05 -13.88
N ALA A 298 -12.09 -2.64 -14.75
CA ALA A 298 -12.49 -1.24 -14.90
C ALA A 298 -13.48 -0.87 -13.79
N HIS A 299 -13.26 0.26 -13.13
CA HIS A 299 -14.10 0.76 -12.06
C HIS A 299 -14.53 2.21 -12.30
N GLY A 300 -15.74 2.52 -11.84
CA GLY A 300 -16.28 3.88 -11.66
C GLY A 300 -17.71 4.04 -12.20
N THR A 301 -18.26 5.24 -12.04
CA THR A 301 -19.70 5.53 -12.26
C THR A 301 -19.87 6.54 -13.40
N TYR A 302 -20.46 6.14 -14.52
CA TYR A 302 -20.49 7.00 -15.73
C TYR A 302 -21.82 6.99 -16.48
N ALA A 303 -21.97 8.02 -17.32
CA ALA A 303 -22.96 8.09 -18.38
C ALA A 303 -22.52 7.22 -19.56
N ALA A 304 -23.38 6.30 -20.01
CA ALA A 304 -23.10 5.30 -21.04
C ALA A 304 -22.67 5.85 -22.43
N SER A 305 -22.63 7.17 -22.62
CA SER A 305 -22.35 7.82 -23.89
C SER A 305 -20.86 8.05 -24.19
N THR A 306 -19.97 7.87 -23.20
CA THR A 306 -18.53 8.09 -23.38
C THR A 306 -17.80 6.80 -23.03
N MET A 307 -17.36 6.04 -24.04
CA MET A 307 -16.51 4.88 -23.83
C MET A 307 -15.05 5.26 -24.05
N HIS A 308 -14.21 4.93 -23.09
CA HIS A 308 -12.76 5.08 -23.20
C HIS A 308 -12.09 3.73 -23.44
N THR A 309 -10.88 3.74 -24.01
CA THR A 309 -10.12 2.52 -24.30
C THR A 309 -8.75 2.60 -23.64
N LEU A 310 -8.39 1.54 -22.90
CA LEU A 310 -7.04 1.32 -22.41
C LEU A 310 -6.32 0.34 -23.33
N ASP A 311 -5.07 0.64 -23.68
CA ASP A 311 -4.24 -0.25 -24.46
C ASP A 311 -3.50 -1.24 -23.54
N PHE A 312 -3.98 -2.49 -23.56
CA PHE A 312 -3.52 -3.61 -22.77
C PHE A 312 -2.95 -4.73 -23.67
N SER A 313 -2.51 -4.37 -24.88
CA SER A 313 -1.96 -5.30 -25.87
C SER A 313 -0.57 -5.83 -25.51
N ASN A 314 -0.18 -6.93 -26.14
CA ASN A 314 1.13 -7.58 -26.02
C ASN A 314 1.49 -8.03 -24.60
N ASN A 315 0.53 -8.12 -23.69
CA ASN A 315 0.75 -8.77 -22.41
C ASN A 315 0.75 -10.30 -22.59
N PHE A 316 1.60 -10.98 -21.84
CA PHE A 316 1.58 -12.44 -21.70
C PHE A 316 0.68 -12.82 -20.52
N TRP A 317 -0.27 -13.71 -20.76
CA TRP A 317 -1.30 -14.05 -19.78
C TRP A 317 -1.05 -15.38 -19.08
N GLY A 318 0.10 -16.02 -19.30
CA GLY A 318 0.33 -17.39 -18.83
C GLY A 318 -0.45 -18.47 -19.60
N VAL A 319 -1.37 -18.06 -20.48
CA VAL A 319 -2.23 -18.87 -21.35
C VAL A 319 -2.39 -18.18 -22.70
N THR A 320 -2.79 -18.92 -23.74
CA THR A 320 -3.01 -18.40 -25.10
C THR A 320 -4.47 -18.47 -25.56
N ASP A 321 -5.35 -19.05 -24.75
CA ASP A 321 -6.78 -19.16 -25.08
C ASP A 321 -7.50 -17.82 -24.86
N ASN A 322 -8.06 -17.24 -25.93
CA ASN A 322 -8.71 -15.92 -25.87
C ASN A 322 -9.94 -15.89 -24.98
N THR A 323 -10.69 -16.99 -24.86
CA THR A 323 -11.85 -17.06 -23.97
C THR A 323 -11.42 -16.96 -22.51
N THR A 324 -10.35 -17.67 -22.14
CA THR A 324 -9.74 -17.60 -20.82
C THR A 324 -9.12 -16.23 -20.55
N ILE A 325 -8.46 -15.62 -21.55
CA ILE A 325 -7.92 -14.26 -21.40
C ILE A 325 -9.06 -13.26 -21.14
N GLN A 326 -10.13 -13.31 -21.94
CA GLN A 326 -11.29 -12.45 -21.76
C GLN A 326 -11.95 -12.63 -20.39
N SER A 327 -12.02 -13.85 -19.85
CA SER A 327 -12.60 -14.09 -18.52
C SER A 327 -11.78 -13.49 -17.38
N ARG A 328 -10.51 -13.10 -17.62
CA ARG A 328 -9.63 -12.43 -16.64
C ARG A 328 -9.74 -10.89 -16.68
N ILE A 329 -10.63 -10.36 -17.53
CA ILE A 329 -10.86 -8.93 -17.75
C ILE A 329 -12.31 -8.59 -17.37
N LEU A 330 -12.48 -7.61 -16.48
CA LEU A 330 -13.79 -7.08 -16.10
C LEU A 330 -13.92 -5.65 -16.64
N ASP A 331 -14.62 -5.49 -17.76
CA ASP A 331 -14.76 -4.21 -18.44
C ASP A 331 -16.15 -4.06 -19.09
N SER A 332 -16.36 -3.04 -19.93
CA SER A 332 -17.65 -2.77 -20.58
C SER A 332 -18.08 -3.84 -21.58
N THR A 333 -17.15 -4.68 -22.04
CA THR A 333 -17.43 -5.78 -22.98
C THR A 333 -17.88 -7.05 -22.26
N ASN A 334 -17.69 -7.12 -20.94
CA ASN A 334 -18.13 -8.23 -20.12
C ASN A 334 -19.68 -8.22 -20.01
N SER A 335 -20.34 -9.29 -20.45
CA SER A 335 -21.80 -9.41 -20.43
C SER A 335 -22.42 -9.31 -19.03
N SER A 336 -21.66 -9.64 -17.99
CA SER A 336 -22.09 -9.54 -16.59
C SER A 336 -21.92 -8.12 -16.04
N SER A 337 -21.22 -7.22 -16.75
CA SER A 337 -20.98 -5.83 -16.33
C SER A 337 -20.94 -4.85 -17.51
N PRO A 338 -21.94 -4.85 -18.41
CA PRO A 338 -21.91 -4.04 -19.64
C PRO A 338 -22.04 -2.53 -19.41
N ARG A 339 -22.15 -2.10 -18.14
CA ARG A 339 -22.29 -0.71 -17.71
C ARG A 339 -20.98 -0.09 -17.23
N LEU A 340 -19.88 -0.83 -17.27
CA LEU A 340 -18.57 -0.27 -16.98
C LEU A 340 -18.17 0.74 -18.06
N PRO A 341 -17.39 1.78 -17.73
CA PRO A 341 -17.11 2.89 -18.66
C PRO A 341 -16.05 2.57 -19.73
N ASN A 342 -15.18 1.60 -19.46
CA ASN A 342 -13.94 1.43 -20.21
C ASN A 342 -13.92 0.10 -20.94
N VAL A 343 -13.30 0.10 -22.11
CA VAL A 343 -12.90 -1.09 -22.87
C VAL A 343 -11.41 -1.32 -22.64
N ILE A 344 -11.03 -2.55 -22.28
CA ILE A 344 -9.63 -2.95 -22.11
C ILE A 344 -9.21 -3.73 -23.36
N SER A 345 -8.45 -3.09 -24.23
CA SER A 345 -8.00 -3.69 -25.49
C SER A 345 -6.77 -4.56 -25.28
N TYR A 346 -6.97 -5.87 -25.12
CA TYR A 346 -5.87 -6.81 -24.85
C TYR A 346 -5.23 -7.44 -26.09
N ALA A 347 -5.83 -7.29 -27.27
CA ALA A 347 -5.37 -7.93 -28.49
C ALA A 347 -4.28 -7.08 -29.20
N PRO A 348 -3.24 -7.71 -29.77
CA PRO A 348 -2.93 -9.13 -29.69
C PRO A 348 -2.38 -9.51 -28.30
N ALA A 349 -2.75 -10.70 -27.80
CA ALA A 349 -2.10 -11.29 -26.63
C ALA A 349 -0.72 -11.87 -27.04
N ALA A 350 0.28 -11.73 -26.18
CA ALA A 350 1.59 -12.32 -26.44
C ALA A 350 1.57 -13.83 -26.18
N ALA A 351 2.23 -14.61 -27.05
CA ALA A 351 2.36 -16.05 -26.90
C ALA A 351 3.42 -16.47 -25.87
N ASN A 352 4.39 -15.58 -25.58
CA ASN A 352 5.46 -15.76 -24.62
C ASN A 352 5.69 -14.44 -23.85
N PRO A 353 6.30 -14.47 -22.66
CA PRO A 353 6.77 -13.27 -21.98
C PRO A 353 7.66 -12.42 -22.90
N ASP A 354 7.54 -11.10 -22.82
CA ASP A 354 8.47 -10.17 -23.47
C ASP A 354 9.89 -10.35 -22.88
N PRO A 355 10.97 -10.35 -23.69
CA PRO A 355 12.34 -10.58 -23.21
C PRO A 355 12.83 -9.58 -22.16
N ALA A 356 12.27 -8.38 -22.11
CA ALA A 356 12.62 -7.36 -21.12
C ALA A 356 11.82 -7.48 -19.82
N THR A 357 10.81 -8.35 -19.76
CA THR A 357 10.07 -8.62 -18.52
C THR A 357 10.91 -9.48 -17.58
N PRO A 358 10.93 -9.18 -16.27
CA PRO A 358 11.70 -9.96 -15.30
C PRO A 358 11.40 -11.46 -15.38
N ALA A 359 12.44 -12.27 -15.11
CA ALA A 359 12.30 -13.71 -15.05
C ALA A 359 11.41 -14.14 -13.88
N ASP A 360 10.64 -15.20 -14.09
CA ASP A 360 9.78 -15.81 -13.06
C ASP A 360 10.62 -16.46 -11.95
N PRO A 361 10.62 -15.93 -10.71
CA PRO A 361 11.34 -16.53 -9.58
C PRO A 361 10.71 -17.85 -9.11
N GLN A 362 9.51 -18.21 -9.60
CA GLN A 362 8.77 -19.42 -9.26
C GLN A 362 8.61 -20.34 -10.49
N SER A 363 9.61 -20.37 -11.38
CA SER A 363 9.54 -21.11 -12.65
C SER A 363 9.37 -22.63 -12.49
N ASN A 364 9.65 -23.17 -11.32
CA ASN A 364 9.43 -24.57 -10.96
C ASN A 364 7.98 -24.87 -10.55
N VAL A 365 7.16 -23.85 -10.31
CA VAL A 365 5.73 -23.98 -10.00
C VAL A 365 4.93 -23.80 -11.30
N PRO A 366 4.14 -24.81 -11.72
CA PRO A 366 3.32 -24.71 -12.92
C PRO A 366 2.31 -23.55 -12.86
N ASN A 367 2.02 -22.99 -14.03
CA ASN A 367 0.88 -22.09 -14.21
C ASN A 367 -0.41 -22.91 -14.37
N GLU A 368 -1.53 -22.34 -13.97
CA GLU A 368 -2.89 -22.86 -14.23
C GLU A 368 -3.57 -22.22 -15.45
#